data_AF-A0A8B7XLJ5-F1
#
_entry.id   AF-A0A8B7XLJ5-F1
#
_cell.length_a   1.000
_cell.length_b   1.000
_cell.length_c   1.000
_cell.angle_alpha   90.00
_cell.angle_beta   90.00
_cell.angle_gamma   90.00
#
_symmetry.space_group_name_H-M   'P 1'
#
loop_
_entity.id
_entity.type
_entity.pdbx_description
1 polymer ?
#
loop_
_entity_poly.entity_id
_entity_poly.type
_entity_poly.pdbx_seq_one_letter_code
_entity_poly.pdbx_strand_id
1 'polypeptide(L)'
;MASALNKAFNEGSELAVLIGSDVPSNSADILDTALSKLRSPDCEMILGQAKDGGYYLVGLRREVKERLGVLDGIFEGIEWSTPTVCQRQVEVAALLGVKVQLLPQILQDVDTPDDLPEFEKHVGVRVADLKAPVLSIVIPVLNEEANVECALQSIKKNSSWIDYIEIIVSDGGSIDSTLGKVEDFAEKNPDLRIKMVRGSKGRGKQLNAGAREATGVNLLFLHADGRLPRAFDRHVLLTLAEPGTIAGAFNLGWDVLQEDQRNDCSWLVQAQLRLGQLMRLASYKFTETAFGDQGLFMSRQTFDKAGRFPPYRLMEDYEMAMNLQRHGHLKIIQDVFIIASARRLIKKGVWKVALINCLLILGYHISVHPDTLARFYYG
;
A
#
# COMPACT_ATOMS: atom_id res chain seq x y z
N MET A 1 -5.50 -5.43 -27.04
CA MET A 1 -6.70 -4.56 -26.92
C MET A 1 -8.01 -5.33 -27.14
N ALA A 2 -8.20 -5.99 -28.28
CA ALA A 2 -9.42 -6.76 -28.58
C ALA A 2 -9.90 -7.69 -27.45
N SER A 3 -8.99 -8.44 -26.81
CA SER A 3 -9.32 -9.32 -25.68
C SER A 3 -9.96 -8.59 -24.50
N ALA A 4 -9.45 -7.41 -24.12
CA ALA A 4 -9.99 -6.63 -23.00
C ALA A 4 -11.40 -6.09 -23.31
N LEU A 5 -11.60 -5.58 -24.54
CA LEU A 5 -12.91 -5.14 -25.01
C LEU A 5 -13.91 -6.29 -25.09
N ASN A 6 -13.49 -7.45 -25.63
CA ASN A 6 -14.31 -8.64 -25.70
C ASN A 6 -14.77 -9.10 -24.31
N LYS A 7 -13.87 -9.08 -23.32
CA LYS A 7 -14.19 -9.38 -21.92
C LYS A 7 -15.23 -8.41 -21.37
N ALA A 8 -15.01 -7.10 -21.49
CA ALA A 8 -15.96 -6.10 -20.99
C ALA A 8 -17.37 -6.24 -21.60
N PHE A 9 -17.45 -6.54 -22.90
CA PHE A 9 -18.72 -6.79 -23.58
C PHE A 9 -19.34 -8.14 -23.20
N ASN A 10 -18.55 -9.19 -22.94
CA ASN A 10 -19.07 -10.47 -22.43
C ASN A 10 -19.63 -10.35 -21.01
N GLU A 11 -19.12 -9.40 -20.22
CA GLU A 11 -19.54 -9.15 -18.83
C GLU A 11 -20.81 -8.28 -18.71
N GLY A 12 -21.38 -7.79 -19.82
CA GLY A 12 -22.64 -7.05 -19.78
C GLY A 12 -22.58 -5.61 -20.28
N SER A 13 -21.38 -5.05 -20.46
CA SER A 13 -21.21 -3.62 -20.81
C SER A 13 -21.76 -3.28 -22.20
N GLU A 14 -22.43 -2.14 -22.33
CA GLU A 14 -22.87 -1.59 -23.62
C GLU A 14 -21.76 -0.76 -24.29
N LEU A 15 -20.97 -0.06 -23.48
CA LEU A 15 -19.83 0.74 -23.91
C LEU A 15 -18.59 0.23 -23.18
N ALA A 16 -17.45 0.19 -23.87
CA ALA A 16 -16.17 -0.15 -23.25
C ALA A 16 -15.11 0.85 -23.71
N VAL A 17 -14.33 1.36 -22.76
CA VAL A 17 -13.22 2.29 -23.00
C VAL A 17 -11.96 1.71 -22.39
N LEU A 18 -10.90 1.62 -23.19
CA LEU A 18 -9.55 1.32 -22.74
C LEU A 18 -8.76 2.62 -22.66
N ILE A 19 -7.91 2.73 -21.64
CA ILE A 19 -7.04 3.88 -21.40
C ILE A 19 -5.59 3.43 -21.26
N GLY A 20 -4.66 4.24 -21.75
CA GLY A 20 -3.24 4.14 -21.44
C GLY A 20 -3.00 4.58 -19.99
N SER A 21 -2.21 3.79 -19.25
CA SER A 21 -1.82 4.12 -17.87
C SER A 21 -0.63 5.07 -17.78
N ASP A 22 0.07 5.24 -18.89
CA ASP A 22 1.24 6.06 -19.17
C ASP A 22 0.88 7.50 -19.56
N VAL A 23 -0.39 7.89 -19.47
CA VAL A 23 -0.87 9.26 -19.75
C VAL A 23 -1.51 9.87 -18.50
N PRO A 24 -0.70 10.42 -17.57
CA PRO A 24 -1.20 10.95 -16.30
C PRO A 24 -2.18 12.12 -16.43
N SER A 25 -2.15 12.81 -17.58
CA SER A 25 -3.03 13.94 -17.89
C SER A 25 -4.44 13.50 -18.35
N ASN A 26 -4.67 12.19 -18.51
CA ASN A 26 -5.98 11.64 -18.87
C ASN A 26 -6.96 11.76 -17.69
N SER A 27 -7.81 12.78 -17.73
CA SER A 27 -8.70 13.16 -16.63
C SER A 27 -10.08 12.52 -16.70
N ALA A 28 -10.83 12.59 -15.60
CA ALA A 28 -12.23 12.15 -15.55
C ALA A 28 -13.11 12.87 -16.60
N ASP A 29 -12.90 14.17 -16.83
CA ASP A 29 -13.64 14.95 -17.83
C ASP A 29 -13.45 14.42 -19.26
N ILE A 30 -12.25 13.93 -19.57
CA ILE A 30 -11.93 13.32 -20.87
C ILE A 30 -12.70 12.00 -21.03
N LEU A 31 -12.74 11.18 -19.97
CA LEU A 31 -13.49 9.93 -19.96
C LEU A 31 -14.99 10.16 -20.08
N ASP A 32 -15.54 11.16 -19.36
CA ASP A 32 -16.94 11.53 -19.45
C ASP A 32 -17.31 12.04 -20.85
N THR A 33 -16.43 12.85 -21.45
CA THR A 33 -16.58 13.29 -22.85
C THR A 33 -16.57 12.10 -23.81
N ALA A 34 -15.65 11.15 -23.62
CA ALA A 34 -15.54 9.96 -24.46
C ALA A 34 -16.80 9.10 -24.40
N LEU A 35 -17.30 8.83 -23.19
CA LEU A 35 -18.52 8.07 -22.96
C LEU A 35 -19.76 8.80 -23.49
N SER A 36 -19.85 10.12 -23.30
CA SER A 36 -20.97 10.92 -23.83
C SER A 36 -21.01 10.88 -25.35
N LYS A 37 -19.86 11.00 -26.03
CA LYS A 37 -19.77 10.88 -27.49
C LYS A 37 -20.15 9.48 -27.95
N LEU A 38 -19.65 8.43 -27.29
CA LEU A 38 -20.01 7.04 -27.56
C LEU A 38 -21.49 6.73 -27.32
N ARG A 39 -22.28 7.59 -26.67
CA ARG A 39 -23.74 7.45 -26.60
C ARG A 39 -24.46 8.06 -27.80
N SER A 40 -23.81 8.92 -28.57
CA SER A 40 -24.35 9.51 -29.82
C SER A 40 -24.29 8.54 -31.02
N PRO A 41 -25.37 8.38 -31.81
CA PRO A 41 -25.43 7.44 -32.95
C PRO A 41 -24.40 7.72 -34.07
N ASP A 42 -23.70 8.86 -34.01
CA ASP A 42 -22.65 9.25 -34.94
C ASP A 42 -21.24 8.84 -34.48
N CYS A 43 -21.12 8.10 -33.37
CA CYS A 43 -19.86 7.61 -32.83
C CYS A 43 -20.02 6.15 -32.40
N GLU A 44 -19.42 5.24 -33.15
CA GLU A 44 -19.32 3.82 -32.84
C GLU A 44 -17.98 3.47 -32.19
N MET A 45 -16.95 4.25 -32.54
CA MET A 45 -15.61 4.16 -31.98
C MET A 45 -15.11 5.57 -31.64
N ILE A 46 -14.38 5.69 -30.54
CA ILE A 46 -13.72 6.93 -30.14
C ILE A 46 -12.24 6.70 -29.87
N LEU A 47 -11.41 7.64 -30.30
CA LEU A 47 -9.97 7.62 -30.05
C LEU A 47 -9.51 8.93 -29.40
N GLY A 48 -8.63 8.84 -28.42
CA GLY A 48 -7.86 9.96 -27.89
C GLY A 48 -6.43 9.88 -28.38
N GLN A 49 -5.99 10.86 -29.17
CA GLN A 49 -4.68 10.82 -29.81
C GLN A 49 -3.56 11.22 -28.84
N ALA A 50 -2.45 10.47 -28.88
CA ALA A 50 -1.22 10.83 -28.18
C ALA A 50 -0.29 11.65 -29.10
N LYS A 51 0.58 12.48 -28.51
CA LYS A 51 1.49 13.37 -29.26
C LYS A 51 2.47 12.60 -30.16
N ASP A 52 2.86 11.39 -29.77
CA ASP A 52 3.78 10.53 -30.50
C ASP A 52 3.17 9.93 -31.78
N GLY A 53 1.84 10.00 -31.92
CA GLY A 53 1.06 9.43 -33.03
C GLY A 53 0.30 8.15 -32.68
N GLY A 54 0.47 7.64 -31.46
CA GLY A 54 -0.36 6.63 -30.82
C GLY A 54 -1.71 7.18 -30.34
N TYR A 55 -2.37 6.41 -29.47
CA TYR A 55 -3.60 6.84 -28.81
C TYR A 55 -3.60 6.42 -27.34
N TYR A 56 -3.97 7.37 -26.47
CA TYR A 56 -4.09 7.15 -25.03
C TYR A 56 -5.44 6.58 -24.63
N LEU A 57 -6.42 6.57 -25.55
CA LEU A 57 -7.77 6.10 -25.30
C LEU A 57 -8.36 5.46 -26.55
N VAL A 58 -8.99 4.30 -26.40
CA VAL A 58 -9.85 3.70 -27.42
C VAL A 58 -11.14 3.21 -26.80
N GLY A 59 -12.28 3.65 -27.34
CA GLY A 59 -13.59 3.24 -26.88
C GLY A 59 -14.44 2.70 -28.01
N LEU A 60 -15.29 1.71 -27.70
CA LEU A 60 -16.19 1.06 -28.65
C LEU A 60 -17.55 0.82 -28.01
N ARG A 61 -18.58 0.74 -28.85
CA ARG A 61 -19.88 0.20 -28.46
C ARG A 61 -20.00 -1.30 -28.71
N ARG A 62 -20.88 -1.96 -27.96
CA ARG A 62 -21.18 -3.39 -28.10
C ARG A 62 -21.71 -3.72 -29.49
N GLU A 63 -22.51 -2.85 -30.11
CA GLU A 63 -23.11 -3.08 -31.42
C GLU A 63 -22.03 -3.29 -32.51
N VAL A 64 -20.84 -2.68 -32.34
CA VAL A 64 -19.70 -2.90 -33.25
C VAL A 64 -19.20 -4.34 -33.13
N LYS A 65 -19.07 -4.86 -31.90
CA LYS A 65 -18.70 -6.27 -31.68
C LYS A 65 -19.75 -7.21 -32.25
N GLU A 66 -21.03 -6.94 -32.03
CA GLU A 66 -22.11 -7.78 -32.55
C GLU A 66 -22.14 -7.81 -34.09
N ARG A 67 -21.86 -6.67 -34.72
CA ARG A 67 -21.77 -6.53 -36.18
C ARG A 67 -20.54 -7.22 -36.77
N LEU A 68 -19.38 -7.09 -36.15
CA LEU A 68 -18.11 -7.65 -36.65
C LEU A 68 -17.89 -9.11 -36.22
N GLY A 69 -18.59 -9.58 -35.18
CA GLY A 69 -18.44 -10.90 -34.56
C GLY A 69 -17.16 -11.03 -33.74
N VAL A 70 -16.00 -10.80 -34.37
CA VAL A 70 -14.68 -10.86 -33.74
C VAL A 70 -14.00 -9.49 -33.86
N LEU A 71 -13.63 -8.90 -32.73
CA LEU A 71 -13.00 -7.58 -32.70
C LEU A 71 -11.54 -7.56 -33.16
N ASP A 72 -10.88 -8.70 -33.36
CA ASP A 72 -9.46 -8.73 -33.73
C ASP A 72 -9.18 -7.97 -35.04
N GLY A 73 -10.11 -8.05 -36.00
CA GLY A 73 -9.98 -7.39 -37.31
C GLY A 73 -9.91 -5.86 -37.24
N ILE A 74 -10.46 -5.22 -36.19
CA ILE A 74 -10.35 -3.75 -36.06
C ILE A 74 -8.94 -3.32 -35.60
N PHE A 75 -8.12 -4.25 -35.08
CA PHE A 75 -6.75 -3.98 -34.62
C PHE A 75 -5.69 -4.64 -35.51
N GLU A 76 -6.10 -5.27 -36.61
CA GLU A 76 -5.21 -6.00 -37.51
C GLU A 76 -4.50 -5.06 -38.49
N GLY A 77 -3.23 -5.34 -38.81
CA GLY A 77 -2.46 -4.55 -39.77
C GLY A 77 -2.05 -3.15 -39.26
N ILE A 78 -2.03 -2.96 -37.94
CA ILE A 78 -1.50 -1.75 -37.29
C ILE A 78 -0.04 -2.02 -36.92
N GLU A 79 0.84 -1.16 -37.42
CA GLU A 79 2.26 -1.19 -37.06
C GLU A 79 2.44 -0.44 -35.73
N TRP A 80 2.46 -1.20 -34.63
CA TRP A 80 2.59 -0.66 -33.28
C TRP A 80 3.90 0.08 -33.06
N SER A 81 3.89 1.03 -32.11
CA SER A 81 5.07 1.85 -31.77
C SER A 81 5.57 2.70 -32.94
N THR A 82 4.64 3.21 -33.77
CA THR A 82 4.93 4.14 -34.86
C THR A 82 4.06 5.41 -34.76
N PRO A 83 4.49 6.55 -35.34
CA PRO A 83 3.68 7.77 -35.31
C PRO A 83 2.39 7.73 -36.14
N THR A 84 2.14 6.63 -36.86
CA THR A 84 0.97 6.47 -37.71
C THR A 84 -0.11 5.60 -37.08
N VAL A 85 0.11 5.08 -35.86
CA VAL A 85 -0.81 4.14 -35.18
C VAL A 85 -2.24 4.67 -35.11
N CYS A 86 -2.46 5.89 -34.61
CA CYS A 86 -3.80 6.45 -34.49
C CYS A 86 -4.45 6.68 -35.85
N GLN A 87 -3.70 7.19 -36.82
CA GLN A 87 -4.20 7.39 -38.18
C GLN A 87 -4.59 6.05 -38.82
N ARG A 88 -3.73 5.04 -38.70
CA ARG A 88 -3.96 3.71 -39.26
C ARG A 88 -5.18 3.04 -38.62
N GLN A 89 -5.36 3.22 -37.31
CA GLN A 89 -6.52 2.73 -36.58
C GLN A 89 -7.84 3.33 -37.12
N VAL A 90 -7.86 4.62 -37.46
CA VAL A 90 -9.01 5.28 -38.09
C VAL A 90 -9.28 4.70 -39.48
N GLU A 91 -8.24 4.49 -40.29
CA GLU A 91 -8.37 3.91 -41.64
C GLU A 91 -8.93 2.48 -41.60
N VAL A 92 -8.40 1.63 -40.71
CA VAL A 92 -8.88 0.25 -40.53
C VAL A 92 -10.35 0.23 -40.10
N ALA A 93 -10.72 1.07 -39.14
CA ALA A 93 -12.11 1.18 -38.69
C ALA A 93 -13.05 1.68 -39.81
N ALA A 94 -12.60 2.65 -40.61
CA ALA A 94 -13.36 3.15 -41.76
C ALA A 94 -13.59 2.07 -42.83
N LEU A 95 -12.57 1.24 -43.12
CA LEU A 95 -12.70 0.10 -44.04
C LEU A 95 -13.72 -0.95 -43.58
N LEU A 96 -13.91 -1.08 -42.25
CA LEU A 96 -14.93 -1.94 -41.64
C LEU A 96 -16.29 -1.25 -41.47
N GLY A 97 -16.44 -0.02 -41.97
CA GLY A 97 -17.66 0.77 -41.87
C GLY A 97 -18.00 1.14 -40.42
N VAL A 98 -17.00 1.37 -39.58
CA VAL A 98 -17.18 1.83 -38.19
C VAL A 98 -17.00 3.35 -38.14
N LYS A 99 -17.99 4.06 -37.59
CA LYS A 99 -17.93 5.53 -37.42
C LYS A 99 -17.01 5.91 -36.28
N VAL A 100 -15.84 6.45 -36.61
CA VAL A 100 -14.85 6.90 -35.63
C VAL A 100 -14.99 8.41 -35.36
N GLN A 101 -14.89 8.80 -34.09
CA GLN A 101 -14.63 10.19 -33.69
C GLN A 101 -13.33 10.30 -32.91
N LEU A 102 -12.69 11.46 -33.01
CA LEU A 102 -11.53 11.80 -32.19
C LEU A 102 -11.94 12.69 -31.01
N LEU A 103 -11.29 12.49 -29.87
CA LEU A 103 -11.27 13.48 -28.80
C LEU A 103 -10.44 14.69 -29.24
N PRO A 104 -10.85 15.91 -28.87
CA PRO A 104 -10.12 17.12 -29.27
C PRO A 104 -8.79 17.29 -28.51
N GLN A 105 -8.64 16.68 -27.34
CA GLN A 105 -7.41 16.73 -26.57
C GLN A 105 -6.37 15.78 -27.15
N ILE A 106 -5.20 16.32 -27.48
CA ILE A 106 -3.99 15.54 -27.76
C ILE A 106 -3.15 15.56 -26.49
N LEU A 107 -2.88 14.38 -25.93
CA LEU A 107 -2.14 14.24 -24.68
C LEU A 107 -0.73 13.70 -24.92
N GLN A 108 0.17 13.94 -23.96
CA GLN A 108 1.50 13.36 -23.95
C GLN A 108 1.55 12.17 -23.01
N ASP A 109 2.00 11.05 -23.55
CA ASP A 109 2.45 9.86 -22.85
C ASP A 109 3.85 10.04 -22.24
N VAL A 110 4.16 9.18 -21.28
CA VAL A 110 5.45 9.14 -20.58
C VAL A 110 6.08 7.78 -20.84
N ASP A 111 6.77 7.65 -21.98
CA ASP A 111 7.43 6.42 -22.40
C ASP A 111 8.91 6.37 -22.01
N THR A 112 9.56 7.53 -22.01
CA THR A 112 11.00 7.65 -21.82
C THR A 112 11.35 8.69 -20.75
N PRO A 113 12.57 8.65 -20.18
CA PRO A 113 13.04 9.71 -19.28
C PRO A 113 13.00 11.12 -19.89
N ASP A 114 13.05 11.24 -21.23
CA ASP A 114 13.01 12.51 -21.94
C ASP A 114 11.61 13.15 -21.93
N ASP A 115 10.56 12.39 -21.61
CA ASP A 115 9.18 12.88 -21.47
C ASP A 115 8.93 13.55 -20.10
N LEU A 116 9.83 13.31 -19.13
CA LEU A 116 9.69 13.76 -17.75
C LEU A 116 9.54 15.28 -17.61
N PRO A 117 10.30 16.14 -18.34
CA PRO A 117 10.15 17.59 -18.19
C PRO A 117 8.76 18.13 -18.55
N GLU A 118 8.09 17.58 -19.56
CA GLU A 118 6.71 18.00 -19.88
C GLU A 118 5.73 17.45 -18.82
N PHE A 119 5.93 16.22 -18.35
CA PHE A 119 5.14 15.68 -17.24
C PHE A 119 5.25 16.56 -15.98
N GLU A 120 6.48 16.92 -15.58
CA GLU A 120 6.76 17.82 -14.45
C GLU A 120 6.07 19.18 -14.60
N LYS A 121 6.09 19.75 -15.82
CA LYS A 121 5.39 21.00 -16.15
C LYS A 121 3.88 20.84 -16.03
N HIS A 122 3.32 19.70 -16.44
CA HIS A 122 1.90 19.42 -16.35
C HIS A 122 1.44 19.29 -14.89
N VAL A 123 2.19 18.55 -14.06
CA VAL A 123 1.85 18.39 -12.63
C VAL A 123 2.27 19.57 -11.75
N GLY A 124 3.08 20.50 -12.29
CA GLY A 124 3.57 21.67 -11.57
C GLY A 124 4.59 21.32 -10.47
N VAL A 125 5.21 20.15 -10.56
CA VAL A 125 6.17 19.63 -9.58
C VAL A 125 7.34 19.01 -10.32
N ARG A 126 8.57 19.44 -10.02
CA ARG A 126 9.76 18.73 -10.49
C ARG A 126 9.96 17.49 -9.64
N VAL A 127 10.09 16.33 -10.28
CA VAL A 127 10.41 15.06 -9.61
C VAL A 127 11.75 15.17 -8.88
N ALA A 128 12.72 15.89 -9.45
CA ALA A 128 13.98 16.18 -8.77
C ALA A 128 13.83 17.03 -7.49
N ASP A 129 12.74 17.78 -7.36
CA ASP A 129 12.41 18.57 -6.16
C ASP A 129 11.60 17.76 -5.13
N LEU A 130 11.17 16.53 -5.44
CA LEU A 130 10.61 15.58 -4.47
C LEU A 130 11.73 15.09 -3.54
N LYS A 131 12.21 15.99 -2.68
CA LYS A 131 13.23 15.70 -1.67
C LYS A 131 12.65 15.01 -0.45
N ALA A 132 11.34 15.20 -0.22
CA ALA A 132 10.65 14.63 0.92
C ALA A 132 10.42 13.13 0.71
N PRO A 133 10.69 12.30 1.73
CA PRO A 133 10.33 10.88 1.71
C PRO A 133 8.84 10.71 1.41
N VAL A 134 8.49 9.71 0.61
CA VAL A 134 7.09 9.34 0.40
C VAL A 134 6.56 8.57 1.61
N LEU A 135 7.45 7.85 2.30
CA LEU A 135 7.13 7.00 3.45
C LEU A 135 8.15 7.18 4.57
N SER A 136 7.65 7.40 5.79
CA SER A 136 8.44 7.38 7.02
C SER A 136 8.14 6.12 7.82
N ILE A 137 9.17 5.32 8.08
CA ILE A 137 9.06 4.12 8.91
C ILE A 137 9.50 4.48 10.32
N VAL A 138 8.58 4.44 11.28
CA VAL A 138 8.86 4.74 12.69
C VAL A 138 8.98 3.43 13.47
N ILE A 139 10.14 3.22 14.08
CA ILE A 139 10.48 2.00 14.83
C ILE A 139 10.70 2.37 16.30
N PRO A 140 9.80 2.02 17.23
CA PRO A 140 10.04 2.19 18.65
C PRO A 140 11.00 1.10 19.14
N VAL A 141 12.05 1.48 19.87
CA VAL A 141 13.03 0.54 20.42
C VAL A 141 13.21 0.75 21.92
N LEU A 142 13.30 -0.35 22.66
CA LEU A 142 13.66 -0.36 24.07
C LEU A 142 14.30 -1.70 24.41
N ASN A 143 15.62 -1.75 24.50
CA ASN A 143 16.42 -2.96 24.71
C ASN A 143 16.14 -4.07 23.67
N GLU A 144 16.28 -3.73 22.39
CA GLU A 144 15.98 -4.59 21.24
C GLU A 144 17.24 -4.93 20.41
N GLU A 145 18.41 -5.03 21.07
CA GLU A 145 19.69 -5.30 20.40
C GLU A 145 19.67 -6.60 19.57
N ALA A 146 18.84 -7.57 19.93
CA ALA A 146 18.72 -8.84 19.21
C ALA A 146 17.95 -8.73 17.89
N ASN A 147 17.08 -7.72 17.74
CA ASN A 147 16.09 -7.68 16.65
C ASN A 147 16.23 -6.46 15.73
N VAL A 148 16.69 -5.32 16.26
CA VAL A 148 16.68 -4.03 15.54
C VAL A 148 17.42 -4.09 14.20
N GLU A 149 18.56 -4.77 14.15
CA GLU A 149 19.34 -4.93 12.93
C GLU A 149 18.59 -5.75 11.87
N CYS A 150 17.88 -6.81 12.27
CA CYS A 150 17.05 -7.60 11.35
C CYS A 150 15.87 -6.79 10.80
N ALA A 151 15.26 -5.93 11.62
CA ALA A 151 14.18 -5.04 11.16
C ALA A 151 14.71 -4.05 10.10
N LEU A 152 15.84 -3.39 10.39
CA LEU A 152 16.50 -2.46 9.44
C LEU A 152 16.93 -3.16 8.15
N GLN A 153 17.53 -4.34 8.25
CA GLN A 153 17.90 -5.16 7.09
C GLN A 153 16.68 -5.55 6.26
N SER A 154 15.53 -5.83 6.90
CA SER A 154 14.29 -6.15 6.19
C SER A 154 13.81 -4.96 5.37
N ILE A 155 13.89 -3.73 5.91
CA ILE A 155 13.54 -2.52 5.18
C ILE A 155 14.43 -2.38 3.95
N LYS A 156 15.75 -2.42 4.12
CA LYS A 156 16.73 -2.28 3.02
C LYS A 156 16.52 -3.33 1.93
N LYS A 157 16.33 -4.60 2.32
CA LYS A 157 16.24 -5.72 1.37
C LYS A 157 14.91 -5.74 0.62
N ASN A 158 13.83 -5.34 1.28
CA ASN A 158 12.47 -5.58 0.79
C ASN A 158 11.77 -4.32 0.26
N SER A 159 12.37 -3.14 0.36
CA SER A 159 11.88 -1.91 -0.28
C SER A 159 12.02 -1.97 -1.81
N SER A 160 11.05 -1.42 -2.52
CA SER A 160 11.10 -1.16 -3.96
C SER A 160 11.79 0.16 -4.27
N TRP A 161 11.62 1.18 -3.42
CA TRP A 161 12.07 2.56 -3.64
C TRP A 161 12.75 3.14 -2.40
N ILE A 162 13.87 2.55 -1.99
CA ILE A 162 14.56 2.89 -0.73
C ILE A 162 14.94 4.37 -0.62
N ASP A 163 15.26 5.03 -1.73
CA ASP A 163 15.67 6.44 -1.78
C ASP A 163 14.57 7.42 -1.33
N TYR A 164 13.31 6.97 -1.37
CA TYR A 164 12.11 7.72 -0.99
C TYR A 164 11.58 7.31 0.39
N ILE A 165 12.34 6.51 1.15
CA ILE A 165 11.99 6.06 2.48
C ILE A 165 12.93 6.73 3.48
N GLU A 166 12.35 7.24 4.56
CA GLU A 166 13.11 7.58 5.77
C GLU A 166 12.78 6.59 6.89
N ILE A 167 13.78 6.28 7.69
CA ILE A 167 13.69 5.35 8.81
C ILE A 167 13.99 6.14 10.09
N ILE A 168 13.06 6.08 11.05
CA ILE A 168 13.14 6.83 12.29
C ILE A 168 13.10 5.84 13.43
N VAL A 169 14.25 5.68 14.09
CA VAL A 169 14.37 4.82 15.26
C VAL A 169 14.15 5.67 16.50
N SER A 170 13.04 5.44 17.20
CA SER A 170 12.69 6.14 18.42
C SER A 170 13.05 5.31 19.65
N ASP A 171 14.12 5.68 20.34
CA ASP A 171 14.58 4.99 21.53
C ASP A 171 13.86 5.45 22.79
N GLY A 172 13.36 4.49 23.58
CA GLY A 172 12.66 4.71 24.84
C GLY A 172 13.54 4.78 26.09
N GLY A 173 14.86 4.90 25.94
CA GLY A 173 15.85 4.80 27.00
C GLY A 173 16.45 3.41 27.12
N SER A 174 16.94 2.85 26.01
CA SER A 174 17.68 1.58 26.02
C SER A 174 18.98 1.69 26.82
N ILE A 175 19.33 0.60 27.49
CA ILE A 175 20.56 0.48 28.30
C ILE A 175 21.51 -0.60 27.77
N ASP A 176 21.07 -1.35 26.77
CA ASP A 176 21.85 -2.36 26.05
C ASP A 176 22.50 -1.77 24.78
N SER A 177 23.01 -2.63 23.90
CA SER A 177 23.71 -2.20 22.69
C SER A 177 22.77 -1.80 21.55
N THR A 178 21.47 -1.59 21.81
CA THR A 178 20.48 -1.29 20.75
C THR A 178 20.88 -0.08 19.93
N LEU A 179 21.25 1.03 20.57
CA LEU A 179 21.62 2.26 19.88
C LEU A 179 22.91 2.09 19.06
N GLY A 180 23.93 1.45 19.63
CA GLY A 180 25.19 1.16 18.94
C GLY A 180 24.97 0.32 17.68
N LYS A 181 24.06 -0.66 17.71
CA LYS A 181 23.72 -1.44 16.50
C LYS A 181 23.03 -0.62 15.42
N VAL A 182 22.21 0.35 15.79
CA VAL A 182 21.55 1.25 14.83
C VAL A 182 22.58 2.19 14.21
N GLU A 183 23.51 2.71 15.01
CA GLU A 183 24.64 3.53 14.56
C GLU A 183 25.54 2.74 13.59
N ASP A 184 26.01 1.57 13.99
CA ASP A 184 26.83 0.67 13.14
C ASP A 184 26.13 0.34 11.82
N PHE A 185 24.81 0.14 11.86
CA PHE A 185 24.03 -0.13 10.66
C PHE A 185 23.93 1.11 9.77
N ALA A 186 23.68 2.30 10.34
CA ALA A 186 23.63 3.54 9.58
C ALA A 186 24.98 3.88 8.93
N GLU A 187 26.09 3.69 9.64
CA GLU A 187 27.44 3.91 9.10
C GLU A 187 27.77 2.96 7.94
N LYS A 188 27.36 1.69 8.03
CA LYS A 188 27.53 0.70 6.94
C LYS A 188 26.63 0.97 5.73
N ASN A 189 25.61 1.81 5.87
CA ASN A 189 24.59 2.05 4.86
C ASN A 189 24.30 3.56 4.69
N PRO A 190 25.28 4.35 4.24
CA PRO A 190 25.18 5.81 4.18
C PRO A 190 24.09 6.32 3.22
N ASP A 191 23.70 5.47 2.27
CA ASP A 191 22.61 5.67 1.31
C ASP A 191 21.21 5.63 1.98
N LEU A 192 21.10 5.06 3.20
CA LEU A 192 19.84 5.02 3.94
C LEU A 192 19.63 6.27 4.79
N ARG A 193 18.41 6.83 4.72
CA ARG A 193 18.00 7.96 5.55
C ARG A 193 17.55 7.48 6.93
N ILE A 194 18.51 7.16 7.81
CA ILE A 194 18.24 6.72 9.18
C ILE A 194 18.40 7.89 10.15
N LYS A 195 17.35 8.18 10.93
CA LYS A 195 17.35 9.19 11.98
C LYS A 195 17.03 8.54 13.32
N MET A 196 17.86 8.80 14.32
CA MET A 196 17.59 8.38 15.70
C MET A 196 16.96 9.52 16.48
N VAL A 197 15.94 9.20 17.27
CA VAL A 197 15.22 10.16 18.11
C VAL A 197 15.05 9.58 19.50
N ARG A 198 15.07 10.46 20.53
CA ARG A 198 14.80 10.04 21.90
C ARG A 198 13.32 10.22 22.21
N GLY A 199 12.67 9.11 22.53
CA GLY A 199 11.32 9.04 23.08
C GLY A 199 11.34 8.83 24.59
N SER A 200 10.28 9.26 25.27
CA SER A 200 10.06 8.81 26.65
C SER A 200 9.65 7.34 26.68
N LYS A 201 9.93 6.64 27.78
CA LYS A 201 9.50 5.25 27.98
C LYS A 201 7.99 5.09 27.76
N GLY A 202 7.61 4.06 27.00
CA GLY A 202 6.24 3.75 26.58
C GLY A 202 6.09 3.80 25.06
N ARG A 203 5.49 2.74 24.48
CA ARG A 203 5.46 2.55 23.02
C ARG A 203 4.75 3.67 22.29
N GLY A 204 3.54 4.05 22.71
CA GLY A 204 2.79 5.15 22.08
C GLY A 204 3.55 6.48 22.10
N LYS A 205 4.30 6.76 23.19
CA LYS A 205 5.13 7.96 23.30
C LYS A 205 6.31 7.95 22.32
N GLN A 206 6.96 6.80 22.14
CA GLN A 206 8.04 6.62 21.17
C GLN A 206 7.52 6.75 19.74
N LEU A 207 6.40 6.08 19.42
CA LEU A 207 5.77 6.17 18.09
C LEU A 207 5.40 7.63 17.74
N ASN A 208 4.84 8.37 18.70
CA ASN A 208 4.52 9.79 18.52
C ASN A 208 5.78 10.68 18.40
N ALA A 209 6.84 10.38 19.13
CA ALA A 209 8.11 11.11 19.03
C ALA A 209 8.74 10.92 17.65
N GLY A 210 8.78 9.68 17.16
CA GLY A 210 9.23 9.38 15.80
C GLY A 210 8.36 10.03 14.72
N ALA A 211 7.03 9.95 14.85
CA ALA A 211 6.11 10.58 13.91
C ALA A 211 6.24 12.11 13.84
N ARG A 212 6.61 12.77 14.95
CA ARG A 212 6.85 14.22 14.99
C ARG A 212 8.08 14.63 14.18
N GLU A 213 9.12 13.80 14.22
CA GLU A 213 10.39 14.05 13.53
C GLU A 213 10.40 13.57 12.07
N ALA A 214 9.36 12.83 11.68
CA ALA A 214 9.15 12.38 10.33
C ALA A 214 8.82 13.54 9.39
N THR A 215 9.35 13.48 8.19
CA THR A 215 9.11 14.42 7.07
C THR A 215 8.25 13.81 5.96
N GLY A 216 8.08 12.49 5.96
CA GLY A 216 7.34 11.80 4.92
C GLY A 216 5.83 12.03 4.95
N VAL A 217 5.24 11.89 3.76
CA VAL A 217 3.80 12.08 3.50
C VAL A 217 2.97 10.99 4.18
N ASN A 218 3.47 9.76 4.14
CA ASN A 218 2.87 8.59 4.78
C ASN A 218 3.72 8.09 5.94
N LEU A 219 3.08 7.51 6.94
CA LEU A 219 3.71 6.91 8.10
C LEU A 219 3.45 5.40 8.12
N LEU A 220 4.48 4.62 8.44
CA LEU A 220 4.39 3.19 8.74
C LEU A 220 5.03 2.93 10.11
N PHE A 221 4.28 2.34 11.03
CA PHE A 221 4.75 2.01 12.36
C PHE A 221 5.18 0.54 12.42
N LEU A 222 6.48 0.30 12.57
CA LEU A 222 7.07 -1.04 12.55
C LEU A 222 7.62 -1.38 13.94
N HIS A 223 7.22 -2.51 14.51
CA HIS A 223 7.86 -3.02 15.73
C HIS A 223 9.29 -3.50 15.45
N ALA A 224 10.18 -3.37 16.43
CA ALA A 224 11.59 -3.74 16.31
C ALA A 224 11.84 -5.24 16.05
N ASP A 225 10.88 -6.10 16.37
CA ASP A 225 10.89 -7.55 16.09
C ASP A 225 10.10 -7.93 14.82
N GLY A 226 9.58 -6.94 14.09
CA GLY A 226 8.89 -7.11 12.83
C GLY A 226 9.84 -7.07 11.63
N ARG A 227 9.58 -7.93 10.64
CA ARG A 227 10.25 -7.90 9.33
C ARG A 227 9.23 -7.61 8.25
N LEU A 228 9.48 -6.56 7.47
CA LEU A 228 8.56 -6.14 6.41
C LEU A 228 8.60 -7.10 5.22
N PRO A 229 7.47 -7.33 4.53
CA PRO A 229 7.40 -8.16 3.34
C PRO A 229 8.08 -7.53 2.13
N ARG A 230 8.36 -8.32 1.09
CA ARG A 230 8.86 -7.83 -0.20
C ARG A 230 7.90 -6.80 -0.79
N ALA A 231 8.44 -5.70 -1.31
CA ALA A 231 7.71 -4.58 -1.90
C ALA A 231 6.65 -3.98 -0.96
N PHE A 232 6.91 -3.98 0.36
CA PHE A 232 5.97 -3.47 1.36
C PHE A 232 5.54 -2.02 1.08
N ASP A 233 6.45 -1.20 0.57
CA ASP A 233 6.24 0.20 0.22
C ASP A 233 5.21 0.36 -0.89
N ARG A 234 5.30 -0.45 -1.96
CA ARG A 234 4.29 -0.50 -3.01
C ARG A 234 2.93 -0.93 -2.47
N HIS A 235 2.89 -1.94 -1.60
CA HIS A 235 1.65 -2.39 -0.97
C HIS A 235 1.01 -1.30 -0.11
N VAL A 236 1.80 -0.54 0.64
CA VAL A 236 1.32 0.62 1.44
C VAL A 236 0.70 1.67 0.52
N LEU A 237 1.40 2.10 -0.51
CA LEU A 237 0.93 3.18 -1.38
C LEU A 237 -0.31 2.78 -2.18
N LEU A 238 -0.33 1.57 -2.74
CA LEU A 238 -1.51 1.07 -3.45
C LEU A 238 -2.73 0.98 -2.53
N THR A 239 -2.54 0.51 -1.29
CA THR A 239 -3.64 0.41 -0.31
C THR A 239 -4.18 1.78 0.07
N LEU A 240 -3.31 2.76 0.31
CA LEU A 240 -3.72 4.13 0.66
C LEU A 240 -4.31 4.91 -0.53
N ALA A 241 -4.04 4.49 -1.76
CA ALA A 241 -4.64 5.07 -2.96
C ALA A 241 -6.07 4.56 -3.21
N GLU A 242 -6.52 3.50 -2.53
CA GLU A 242 -7.86 2.99 -2.69
C GLU A 242 -8.92 3.97 -2.13
N PRO A 243 -9.99 4.25 -2.89
CA PRO A 243 -11.06 5.14 -2.43
C PRO A 243 -11.66 4.68 -1.10
N GLY A 244 -11.74 5.59 -0.12
CA GLY A 244 -12.34 5.33 1.19
C GLY A 244 -11.41 4.67 2.22
N THR A 245 -10.21 4.24 1.81
CA THR A 245 -9.19 3.69 2.73
C THR A 245 -8.43 4.82 3.39
N ILE A 246 -8.47 4.91 4.72
CA ILE A 246 -7.78 5.96 5.49
C ILE A 246 -6.46 5.46 6.10
N ALA A 247 -6.36 4.15 6.34
CA ALA A 247 -5.25 3.47 6.97
C ALA A 247 -5.24 2.00 6.55
N GLY A 248 -4.12 1.34 6.71
CA GLY A 248 -4.04 -0.11 6.54
C GLY A 248 -2.99 -0.76 7.42
N ALA A 249 -2.99 -2.09 7.39
CA ALA A 249 -1.97 -2.90 8.06
C ALA A 249 -1.74 -4.20 7.30
N PHE A 250 -0.59 -4.83 7.52
CA PHE A 250 -0.26 -6.13 6.93
C PHE A 250 -0.92 -7.28 7.69
N ASN A 251 -0.99 -8.45 7.07
CA ASN A 251 -1.36 -9.65 7.79
C ASN A 251 -0.19 -10.14 8.65
N LEU A 252 -0.47 -10.80 9.78
CA LEU A 252 0.57 -11.21 10.73
C LEU A 252 1.10 -12.61 10.41
N GLY A 253 2.38 -12.67 10.07
CA GLY A 253 3.18 -13.89 9.93
C GLY A 253 4.06 -14.14 11.16
N TRP A 254 4.48 -15.38 11.35
CA TRP A 254 5.41 -15.78 12.42
C TRP A 254 6.71 -16.28 11.82
N ASP A 255 7.85 -15.84 12.38
CA ASP A 255 9.20 -16.28 11.98
C ASP A 255 9.36 -17.81 11.97
N VAL A 256 8.82 -18.50 12.97
CA VAL A 256 8.85 -19.96 13.13
C VAL A 256 7.99 -20.71 12.10
N LEU A 257 7.22 -20.01 11.27
CA LEU A 257 6.45 -20.62 10.18
C LEU A 257 7.14 -20.46 8.82
N GLN A 258 8.31 -19.82 8.75
CA GLN A 258 9.07 -19.71 7.51
C GLN A 258 9.86 -20.98 7.22
N GLU A 259 9.77 -21.46 5.97
CA GLU A 259 10.43 -22.69 5.51
C GLU A 259 11.96 -22.62 5.53
N ASP A 260 12.53 -21.42 5.44
CA ASP A 260 13.98 -21.19 5.35
C ASP A 260 14.74 -21.26 6.69
N GLN A 261 14.04 -21.38 7.83
CA GLN A 261 14.69 -21.50 9.14
C GLN A 261 14.55 -22.92 9.71
N ARG A 262 15.68 -23.53 10.10
CA ARG A 262 15.68 -24.79 10.89
C ARG A 262 14.93 -24.53 12.19
N ASN A 263 13.68 -24.97 12.25
CA ASN A 263 12.81 -24.74 13.40
C ASN A 263 12.79 -25.98 14.31
N ASP A 264 13.35 -25.84 15.51
CA ASP A 264 13.24 -26.82 16.60
C ASP A 264 11.85 -26.80 17.28
N CYS A 265 10.90 -26.04 16.74
CA CYS A 265 9.56 -25.91 17.30
C CYS A 265 8.63 -27.05 16.88
N SER A 266 8.01 -27.70 17.87
CA SER A 266 7.06 -28.78 17.67
C SER A 266 5.96 -28.41 16.66
N TRP A 267 5.61 -29.36 15.79
CA TRP A 267 4.52 -29.23 14.81
C TRP A 267 3.19 -28.79 15.45
N LEU A 268 2.95 -29.18 16.71
CA LEU A 268 1.75 -28.76 17.47
C LEU A 268 1.72 -27.24 17.68
N VAL A 269 2.86 -26.64 18.04
CA VAL A 269 2.96 -25.19 18.23
C VAL A 269 2.77 -24.48 16.89
N GLN A 270 3.34 -25.01 15.81
CA GLN A 270 3.15 -24.45 14.47
C GLN A 270 1.67 -24.50 14.02
N ALA A 271 0.97 -25.62 14.29
CA ALA A 271 -0.46 -25.74 14.01
C ALA A 271 -1.30 -24.74 14.82
N GLN A 272 -0.95 -24.54 16.10
CA GLN A 272 -1.61 -23.53 16.94
C GLN A 272 -1.40 -22.10 16.43
N LEU A 273 -0.19 -21.77 15.99
CA LEU A 273 0.12 -20.46 15.41
C LEU A 273 -0.66 -20.22 14.11
N ARG A 274 -0.72 -21.22 13.20
CA ARG A 274 -1.51 -21.16 11.97
C ARG A 274 -3.01 -20.99 12.25
N LEU A 275 -3.54 -21.73 13.21
CA LEU A 275 -4.94 -21.58 13.63
C LEU A 275 -5.21 -20.20 14.22
N GLY A 276 -4.29 -19.68 15.05
CA GLY A 276 -4.38 -18.32 15.57
C GLY A 276 -4.40 -17.25 14.48
N GLN A 277 -3.60 -17.41 13.42
CA GLN A 277 -3.61 -16.51 12.26
C GLN A 277 -4.95 -16.57 11.52
N LEU A 278 -5.48 -17.77 11.28
CA LEU A 278 -6.78 -17.95 10.61
C LEU A 278 -7.93 -17.33 11.42
N MET A 279 -7.97 -17.58 12.73
CA MET A 279 -8.97 -17.00 13.63
C MET A 279 -8.89 -15.47 13.62
N ARG A 280 -7.67 -14.91 13.59
CA ARG A 280 -7.46 -13.47 13.52
C ARG A 280 -7.93 -12.90 12.18
N LEU A 281 -7.56 -13.54 11.06
CA LEU A 281 -8.02 -13.16 9.73
C LEU A 281 -9.55 -13.17 9.62
N ALA A 282 -10.19 -14.19 10.21
CA ALA A 282 -11.65 -14.28 10.28
C ALA A 282 -12.25 -13.12 11.10
N SER A 283 -11.61 -12.72 12.20
CA SER A 283 -12.08 -11.61 13.04
C SER A 283 -12.05 -10.25 12.35
N TYR A 284 -11.19 -10.04 11.35
CA TYR A 284 -11.13 -8.77 10.61
C TYR A 284 -12.39 -8.48 9.80
N LYS A 285 -13.12 -9.52 9.36
CA LYS A 285 -14.42 -9.36 8.70
C LYS A 285 -15.47 -8.69 9.59
N PHE A 286 -15.26 -8.70 10.90
CA PHE A 286 -16.21 -8.18 11.89
C PHE A 286 -15.70 -6.96 12.63
N THR A 287 -14.38 -6.81 12.77
CA THR A 287 -13.78 -5.80 13.65
C THR A 287 -12.99 -4.74 12.90
N GLU A 288 -12.55 -4.98 11.66
CA GLU A 288 -11.65 -4.09 10.89
C GLU A 288 -10.44 -3.55 11.68
N THR A 289 -10.05 -4.22 12.77
CA THR A 289 -9.08 -3.66 13.73
C THR A 289 -7.69 -4.22 13.47
N ALA A 290 -6.69 -3.35 13.39
CA ALA A 290 -5.28 -3.73 13.35
C ALA A 290 -4.65 -3.65 14.75
N PHE A 291 -3.71 -4.56 15.02
CA PHE A 291 -2.84 -4.52 16.18
C PHE A 291 -1.46 -3.98 15.80
N GLY A 292 -0.68 -3.48 16.76
CA GLY A 292 0.60 -2.83 16.50
C GLY A 292 1.65 -3.74 15.86
N ASP A 293 1.54 -5.06 16.06
CA ASP A 293 2.43 -6.06 15.44
C ASP A 293 2.23 -6.22 13.93
N GLN A 294 1.20 -5.60 13.36
CA GLN A 294 0.81 -5.74 11.96
C GLN A 294 1.39 -4.68 11.01
N GLY A 295 2.20 -3.75 11.52
CA GLY A 295 2.74 -2.68 10.68
C GLY A 295 1.65 -1.70 10.25
N LEU A 296 1.08 -0.94 11.19
CA LEU A 296 0.01 0.03 10.90
C LEU A 296 0.57 1.19 10.06
N PHE A 297 -0.10 1.53 8.96
CA PHE A 297 0.30 2.63 8.08
C PHE A 297 -0.89 3.52 7.69
N MET A 298 -0.60 4.81 7.46
CA MET A 298 -1.60 5.82 7.08
C MET A 298 -0.92 7.09 6.58
N SER A 299 -1.69 8.02 6.00
CA SER A 299 -1.17 9.37 5.73
C SER A 299 -0.89 10.13 7.04
N ARG A 300 0.08 11.05 7.03
CA ARG A 300 0.34 11.93 8.18
C ARG A 300 -0.91 12.71 8.59
N GLN A 301 -1.67 13.19 7.62
CA GLN A 301 -2.90 13.94 7.88
C GLN A 301 -3.93 13.07 8.62
N THR A 302 -4.09 11.80 8.22
CA THR A 302 -4.96 10.85 8.91
C THR A 302 -4.47 10.60 10.34
N PHE A 303 -3.16 10.39 10.52
CA PHE A 303 -2.56 10.16 11.83
C PHE A 303 -2.84 11.31 12.82
N ASP A 304 -2.69 12.55 12.36
CA ASP A 304 -2.97 13.75 13.17
C ASP A 304 -4.47 13.91 13.45
N LYS A 305 -5.33 13.70 12.45
CA LYS A 305 -6.81 13.75 12.62
C LYS A 305 -7.33 12.70 13.59
N ALA A 306 -6.75 11.50 13.57
CA ALA A 306 -7.13 10.40 14.45
C ALA A 306 -6.71 10.60 15.93
N GLY A 307 -5.98 11.67 16.25
CA GLY A 307 -5.58 12.00 17.62
C GLY A 307 -4.25 11.37 18.06
N ARG A 308 -3.49 10.76 17.14
CA ARG A 308 -2.20 10.09 17.38
C ARG A 308 -2.31 8.93 18.40
N PHE A 309 -1.19 8.32 18.77
CA PHE A 309 -1.22 7.26 19.79
C PHE A 309 -1.47 7.85 21.18
N PRO A 310 -2.40 7.30 21.98
CA PRO A 310 -2.58 7.74 23.36
C PRO A 310 -1.36 7.34 24.21
N PRO A 311 -1.06 8.08 25.30
CA PRO A 311 0.10 7.83 26.16
C PRO A 311 -0.13 6.65 27.13
N TYR A 312 -0.84 5.61 26.71
CA TYR A 312 -1.13 4.43 27.51
C TYR A 312 0.09 3.50 27.62
N ARG A 313 0.14 2.70 28.69
CA ARG A 313 1.16 1.66 28.88
C ARG A 313 0.89 0.39 28.06
N LEU A 314 -0.36 0.17 27.67
CA LEU A 314 -0.87 -0.96 26.92
C LEU A 314 -2.13 -0.51 26.18
N MET A 315 -2.49 -1.17 25.07
CA MET A 315 -3.67 -0.89 24.23
C MET A 315 -3.60 0.43 23.44
N GLU A 316 -2.43 1.06 23.35
CA GLU A 316 -2.24 2.28 22.57
C GLU A 316 -2.51 2.09 21.08
N ASP A 317 -2.14 0.92 20.55
CA ASP A 317 -2.35 0.50 19.17
C ASP A 317 -3.83 0.21 18.89
N TYR A 318 -4.50 -0.47 19.83
CA TYR A 318 -5.92 -0.78 19.74
C TYR A 318 -6.79 0.48 19.73
N GLU A 319 -6.55 1.41 20.65
CA GLU A 319 -7.28 2.67 20.70
C GLU A 319 -7.03 3.52 19.45
N MET A 320 -5.80 3.51 18.93
CA MET A 320 -5.49 4.18 17.67
C MET A 320 -6.28 3.58 16.50
N ALA A 321 -6.34 2.25 16.40
CA ALA A 321 -7.13 1.57 15.37
C ALA A 321 -8.63 1.92 15.49
N MET A 322 -9.18 1.95 16.71
CA MET A 322 -10.56 2.38 16.94
C MET A 322 -10.79 3.86 16.55
N ASN A 323 -9.85 4.75 16.87
CA ASN A 323 -9.94 6.16 16.49
C ASN A 323 -9.89 6.36 14.97
N LEU A 324 -9.08 5.55 14.27
CA LEU A 324 -9.04 5.55 12.81
C LEU A 324 -10.39 5.15 12.24
N GLN A 325 -10.98 4.04 12.70
CA GLN A 325 -12.28 3.56 12.21
C GLN A 325 -13.42 4.57 12.29
N ARG A 326 -13.34 5.55 13.21
CA ARG A 326 -14.31 6.66 13.28
C ARG A 326 -14.25 7.61 12.08
N HIS A 327 -13.16 7.58 11.31
CA HIS A 327 -12.89 8.49 10.20
C HIS A 327 -12.93 7.82 8.81
N GLY A 328 -13.07 6.48 8.74
CA GLY A 328 -13.09 5.73 7.49
C GLY A 328 -12.64 4.27 7.66
N HIS A 329 -12.39 3.60 6.54
CA HIS A 329 -12.06 2.17 6.53
C HIS A 329 -10.57 1.91 6.77
N LEU A 330 -10.30 0.96 7.67
CA LEU A 330 -8.96 0.41 7.89
C LEU A 330 -8.85 -0.90 7.12
N LYS A 331 -7.96 -0.94 6.12
CA LYS A 331 -7.78 -2.12 5.27
C LYS A 331 -6.64 -3.02 5.74
N ILE A 332 -6.94 -4.29 5.98
CA ILE A 332 -5.91 -5.32 6.21
C ILE A 332 -5.54 -5.98 4.88
N ILE A 333 -4.25 -5.95 4.52
CA ILE A 333 -3.74 -6.64 3.33
C ILE A 333 -3.60 -8.13 3.65
N GLN A 334 -4.52 -8.95 3.13
CA GLN A 334 -4.65 -10.35 3.55
C GLN A 334 -3.49 -11.26 3.11
N ASP A 335 -2.97 -11.03 1.90
CA ASP A 335 -1.98 -11.91 1.25
C ASP A 335 -0.53 -11.48 1.47
N VAL A 336 -0.31 -10.41 2.25
CA VAL A 336 1.01 -9.81 2.46
C VAL A 336 1.32 -9.83 3.94
N PHE A 337 2.35 -10.59 4.31
CA PHE A 337 2.64 -10.91 5.70
C PHE A 337 3.84 -10.12 6.24
N ILE A 338 3.62 -9.36 7.31
CA ILE A 338 4.70 -8.88 8.18
C ILE A 338 5.08 -10.00 9.14
N ILE A 339 6.37 -10.24 9.33
CA ILE A 339 6.84 -11.40 10.09
C ILE A 339 7.28 -10.92 11.47
N ALA A 340 6.57 -11.35 12.51
CA ALA A 340 6.89 -11.05 13.89
C ALA A 340 7.51 -12.25 14.60
N SER A 341 8.18 -12.00 15.73
CA SER A 341 8.80 -13.06 16.53
C SER A 341 7.78 -13.86 17.34
N ALA A 342 7.73 -15.18 17.14
CA ALA A 342 6.89 -16.09 17.91
C ALA A 342 7.41 -16.35 19.35
N ARG A 343 8.58 -15.80 19.72
CA ARG A 343 9.28 -16.02 21.00
C ARG A 343 8.37 -15.97 22.22
N ARG A 344 7.49 -14.97 22.29
CA ARG A 344 6.57 -14.78 23.42
C ARG A 344 5.51 -15.88 23.50
N LEU A 345 4.94 -16.28 22.36
CA LEU A 345 3.92 -17.31 22.29
C LEU A 345 4.49 -18.68 22.65
N ILE A 346 5.74 -18.95 22.25
CA ILE A 346 6.44 -20.18 22.61
C ILE A 346 6.69 -20.22 24.13
N LYS A 347 7.19 -19.12 24.72
CA LYS A 347 7.52 -19.08 26.15
C LYS A 347 6.28 -19.14 27.07
N LYS A 348 5.19 -18.46 26.70
CA LYS A 348 3.98 -18.34 27.55
C LYS A 348 2.85 -19.30 27.17
N GLY A 349 2.95 -19.97 26.02
CA GLY A 349 1.91 -20.81 25.43
C GLY A 349 0.94 -20.02 24.53
N VAL A 350 0.70 -20.51 23.32
CA VAL A 350 -0.10 -19.84 22.27
C VAL A 350 -1.51 -19.50 22.78
N TRP A 351 -2.23 -20.51 23.30
CA TRP A 351 -3.61 -20.33 23.78
C TRP A 351 -3.71 -19.46 25.01
N LYS A 352 -2.71 -19.49 25.89
CA LYS A 352 -2.67 -18.63 27.07
C LYS A 352 -2.51 -17.17 26.68
N VAL A 353 -1.62 -16.87 25.73
CA VAL A 353 -1.45 -15.51 25.20
C VAL A 353 -2.71 -15.06 24.45
N ALA A 354 -3.31 -15.93 23.63
CA ALA A 354 -4.56 -15.62 22.94
C ALA A 354 -5.70 -15.29 23.93
N LEU A 355 -5.88 -16.11 24.97
CA LEU A 355 -6.87 -15.86 26.02
C LEU A 355 -6.62 -14.54 26.76
N ILE A 356 -5.36 -14.27 27.14
CA ILE A 356 -5.00 -13.00 27.79
C ILE A 356 -5.35 -11.82 26.87
N ASN A 357 -5.01 -11.87 25.58
CA ASN A 357 -5.33 -10.80 24.64
C ASN A 357 -6.85 -10.62 24.49
N CYS A 358 -7.64 -11.70 24.42
CA CYS A 358 -9.10 -11.62 24.41
C CYS A 358 -9.65 -10.98 25.69
N LEU A 359 -9.11 -11.34 26.86
CA LEU A 359 -9.52 -10.74 28.15
C LEU A 359 -9.14 -9.26 28.23
N LEU A 360 -8.00 -8.85 27.67
CA LEU A 360 -7.60 -7.45 27.59
C LEU A 360 -8.56 -6.63 26.71
N ILE A 361 -8.90 -7.16 25.53
CA ILE A 361 -9.86 -6.52 24.61
C ILE A 361 -11.23 -6.43 25.29
N LEU A 362 -11.72 -7.51 25.89
CA LEU A 362 -13.00 -7.52 26.61
C LEU A 362 -12.98 -6.52 27.76
N GLY A 363 -11.90 -6.51 28.55
CA GLY A 363 -11.68 -5.57 29.66
C GLY A 363 -11.73 -4.11 29.19
N TYR A 364 -11.14 -3.83 28.03
CA TYR A 364 -11.17 -2.50 27.43
C TYR A 364 -12.61 -2.10 27.01
N HIS A 365 -13.36 -3.00 26.38
CA HIS A 365 -14.75 -2.74 25.99
C HIS A 365 -15.70 -2.52 27.16
N ILE A 366 -15.45 -3.17 28.31
CA ILE A 366 -16.18 -2.89 29.56
C ILE A 366 -15.62 -1.67 30.32
N SER A 367 -14.83 -0.82 29.64
CA SER A 367 -14.29 0.45 30.13
C SER A 367 -13.31 0.32 31.31
N VAL A 368 -12.61 -0.82 31.45
CA VAL A 368 -11.48 -0.91 32.39
C VAL A 368 -10.33 -0.06 31.86
N HIS A 369 -9.83 0.84 32.71
CA HIS A 369 -8.75 1.74 32.33
C HIS A 369 -7.48 0.98 31.87
N PRO A 370 -6.83 1.38 30.75
CA PRO A 370 -5.68 0.67 30.17
C PRO A 370 -4.51 0.47 31.12
N ASP A 371 -4.25 1.42 32.03
CA ASP A 371 -3.19 1.27 33.03
C ASP A 371 -3.47 0.15 34.04
N THR A 372 -4.74 -0.16 34.32
CA THR A 372 -5.13 -1.29 35.16
C THR A 372 -4.88 -2.61 34.43
N LEU A 373 -5.21 -2.67 33.14
CA LEU A 373 -4.91 -3.81 32.27
C LEU A 373 -3.40 -4.03 32.13
N ALA A 374 -2.62 -2.95 32.05
CA ALA A 374 -1.17 -3.02 31.98
C ALA A 374 -0.55 -3.65 33.24
N ARG A 375 -1.06 -3.35 34.44
CA ARG A 375 -0.61 -4.00 35.68
C ARG A 375 -0.85 -5.50 35.63
N PHE A 376 -2.05 -5.93 35.25
CA PHE A 376 -2.37 -7.36 35.09
C PHE A 376 -1.47 -8.07 34.07
N TYR A 377 -1.09 -7.37 33.00
CA TYR A 377 -0.32 -7.95 31.91
C TYR A 377 1.19 -8.05 32.20
N TYR A 378 1.76 -7.04 32.87
CA TYR A 378 3.20 -6.97 33.16
C TYR A 378 3.58 -7.52 34.54
N GLY A 379 2.62 -7.69 35.45
CA GLY A 379 2.85 -8.10 36.84
C GLY A 379 2.80 -6.91 37.79
#